data_AF-A0AAW9KPT5-F1
#
_entry.id   AF-A0AAW9KPT5-F1
#
_cell.length_a   1.000
_cell.length_b   1.000
_cell.length_c   1.000
_cell.angle_alpha   90.00
_cell.angle_beta   90.00
_cell.angle_gamma   90.00
#
_symmetry.space_group_name_H-M   'P 1'
#
loop_
_entity.id
_entity.type
_entity.pdbx_description
1 polymer ?
#
loop_
_entity_poly.entity_id
_entity_poly.type
_entity_poly.pdbx_seq_one_letter_code
_entity_poly.pdbx_strand_id
1 'polypeptide(L)' 'LYYLLINKEKIVSRAEIMEYLWDSSMFVNDNTLTVNITRIRNKIEEIGLKDFIKTKRGQGYMI' A
#
# COMPACT_ATOMS: atom_id res chain seq x y z
N LEU A 1 -2.01 4.41 -2.28
CA LEU A 1 -0.94 4.61 -3.27
C LEU A 1 -0.13 5.87 -2.99
N TYR A 2 -0.77 7.05 -2.90
CA TYR A 2 -0.09 8.33 -2.63
C TYR A 2 0.92 8.26 -1.46
N TYR A 3 0.48 7.78 -0.30
CA TYR A 3 1.37 7.64 0.87
C TYR A 3 2.59 6.74 0.65
N LEU A 4 2.43 5.67 -0.11
CA LEU A 4 3.53 4.77 -0.45
C LEU A 4 4.50 5.42 -1.47
N LEU A 5 4.00 6.27 -2.37
CA LEU A 5 4.82 6.99 -3.35
C LEU A 5 5.67 8.09 -2.68
N ILE A 6 5.12 8.77 -1.67
CA ILE A 6 5.88 9.73 -0.86
C ILE A 6 7.01 9.02 -0.10
N ASN A 7 6.76 7.78 0.33
CA ASN A 7 7.71 6.94 1.06
C ASN A 7 8.40 5.91 0.15
N LYS A 8 8.68 6.28 -1.10
CA LYS A 8 9.41 5.43 -2.04
C LYS A 8 10.73 4.95 -1.41
N GLU A 9 11.12 3.71 -1.71
CA GLU A 9 12.32 3.05 -1.19
C GLU A 9 12.34 2.79 0.32
N LYS A 10 11.26 3.13 1.04
CA LYS A 10 11.08 2.78 2.45
C LYS A 10 10.09 1.64 2.60
N ILE A 11 10.31 0.83 3.63
CA ILE A 11 9.31 -0.14 4.07
C ILE A 11 8.29 0.64 4.89
N VAL A 12 7.05 0.69 4.41
CA VAL A 12 5.93 1.28 5.13
C VAL A 12 5.12 0.15 5.73
N SER A 13 5.01 0.15 7.06
CA SER A 13 4.26 -0.85 7.80
C SER A 13 2.77 -0.72 7.59
N ARG A 14 2.02 -1.78 7.91
CA ARG A 14 0.56 -1.74 7.89
C ARG A 14 0.03 -0.70 8.86
N ALA A 15 0.62 -0.61 10.05
CA ALA A 15 0.22 0.37 11.06
C ALA A 15 0.35 1.81 10.54
N GLU A 16 1.48 2.15 9.93
CA GLU A 16 1.70 3.49 9.34
C GLU A 16 0.69 3.82 8.24
N ILE A 17 0.35 2.85 7.38
CA ILE A 17 -0.66 3.07 6.34
C ILE A 17 -2.05 3.27 6.97
N MET A 18 -2.37 2.50 8.01
CA MET A 18 -3.65 2.58 8.70
C MET A 18 -3.80 3.90 9.46
N GLU A 19 -2.76 4.36 10.13
CA GLU A 19 -2.70 5.67 10.80
C GLU A 19 -2.89 6.81 9.79
N TYR A 20 -2.16 6.79 8.67
CA TYR A 20 -2.32 7.77 7.60
C TYR A 20 -3.75 7.78 7.03
N LEU A 21 -4.34 6.59 6.82
CA LEU A 21 -5.70 6.48 6.29
C LEU A 21 -6.75 6.98 7.29
N TRP A 22 -6.53 6.72 8.57
CA TRP A 22 -7.37 7.21 9.66
C TRP A 22 -7.39 8.74 9.74
N ASP A 23 -6.22 9.37 9.70
CA ASP A 23 -6.09 10.83 9.67
C ASP A 23 -6.77 11.46 8.45
N SER A 24 -6.80 10.72 7.33
CA SER A 24 -7.51 11.12 6.12
C SER A 24 -9.02 10.83 6.14
N SER A 25 -9.61 10.51 7.29
CA SER A 25 -11.03 10.15 7.49
C SER A 25 -11.51 8.92 6.70
N MET A 26 -10.58 8.08 6.26
CA MET A 26 -10.84 6.86 5.51
C MET A 26 -10.89 5.68 6.50
N PHE A 27 -12.10 5.26 6.87
CA PHE A 27 -12.27 4.08 7.74
C PHE A 27 -11.91 2.80 6.98
N VAL A 28 -10.72 2.27 7.27
CA VAL A 28 -10.16 1.08 6.63
C VAL A 28 -9.78 0.09 7.73
N ASN A 29 -10.08 -1.20 7.52
CA ASN A 29 -9.59 -2.30 8.36
C ASN A 29 -8.46 -3.07 7.62
N ASP A 30 -7.72 -3.95 8.30
CA ASP A 30 -6.59 -4.69 7.72
C ASP A 30 -6.95 -5.48 6.44
N ASN A 31 -8.15 -6.05 6.40
CA ASN A 31 -8.66 -6.80 5.25
C ASN A 31 -8.90 -5.87 4.06
N THR A 32 -9.48 -4.70 4.31
CA THR A 32 -9.70 -3.67 3.29
C THR A 32 -8.38 -3.09 2.78
N LEU A 33 -7.36 -2.93 3.63
CA LEU A 33 -6.02 -2.52 3.20
C LEU A 33 -5.42 -3.56 2.23
N THR A 34 -5.51 -4.85 2.58
CA THR A 34 -5.00 -5.93 1.72
C THR A 34 -5.69 -5.94 0.36
N VAL A 35 -7.03 -5.84 0.33
CA VAL A 35 -7.81 -5.77 -0.92
C VAL A 35 -7.44 -4.53 -1.75
N ASN A 36 -7.27 -3.38 -1.11
CA ASN A 36 -6.87 -2.15 -1.80
C ASN A 36 -5.47 -2.25 -2.41
N ILE A 37 -4.50 -2.84 -1.71
CA ILE A 37 -3.16 -3.07 -2.27
C ILE A 37 -3.23 -4.00 -3.49
N THR A 38 -4.02 -5.07 -3.42
CA THR A 38 -4.21 -5.98 -4.57
C THR A 38 -4.87 -5.27 -5.75
N ARG A 39 -5.93 -4.47 -5.52
CA ARG A 39 -6.56 -3.67 -6.57
C ARG A 39 -5.60 -2.68 -7.23
N ILE A 40 -4.75 -2.03 -6.43
CA ILE A 40 -3.73 -1.10 -6.94
C ILE A 40 -2.70 -1.85 -7.78
N ARG A 41 -2.21 -3.02 -7.32
CA ARG A 41 -1.28 -3.84 -8.10
C ARG A 41 -1.84 -4.21 -9.46
N ASN A 42 -3.06 -4.73 -9.52
CA ASN A 42 -3.68 -5.13 -10.77
C ASN A 42 -3.77 -3.96 -11.77
N LYS A 43 -4.18 -2.77 -11.30
CA LYS A 43 -4.21 -1.56 -12.13
C LYS A 43 -2.83 -1.13 -12.64
N ILE A 44 -1.80 -1.31 -11.83
CA ILE A 44 -0.41 -0.94 -12.19
C ILE A 44 0.18 -1.99 -13.16
N GLU A 45 -0.21 -3.26 -13.03
CA GLU A 45 0.15 -4.30 -13.98
C GLU A 45 -0.52 -4.10 -15.35
N GLU A 46 -1.77 -3.63 -15.39
CA GLU A 46 -2.47 -3.28 -16.64
C GLU A 46 -1.75 -2.20 -17.46
N ILE A 47 -1.02 -1.28 -16.81
CA ILE A 47 -0.20 -0.25 -17.47
C ILE A 47 1.24 -0.72 -17.77
N GLY A 48 1.56 -1.99 -17.52
CA GLY A 48 2.87 -2.60 -17.84
C GLY A 48 3.91 -2.54 -16.71
N LEU A 49 3.56 -2.03 -15.53
CA LEU A 49 4.47 -1.93 -14.39
C LEU A 49 4.30 -3.12 -13.44
N LYS A 50 4.94 -4.24 -13.77
CA LYS A 50 4.96 -5.43 -12.90
C LYS A 50 5.86 -5.21 -11.68
N ASP A 51 5.49 -5.83 -10.55
CA ASP A 51 6.25 -5.82 -9.29
C ASP A 51 6.53 -4.44 -8.67
N PHE A 52 5.71 -3.43 -9.01
CA PHE A 52 5.86 -2.08 -8.49
C PHE A 52 5.68 -1.99 -6.97
N ILE A 53 4.72 -2.74 -6.39
CA ILE A 53 4.49 -2.77 -4.94
C ILE A 53 4.96 -4.11 -4.39
N LYS A 54 6.07 -4.12 -3.66
CA LYS A 54 6.66 -5.30 -3.04
C LYS A 54 6.11 -5.51 -1.63
N THR A 55 5.69 -6.74 -1.33
CA THR A 55 5.32 -7.14 0.04
C THR A 55 6.59 -7.58 0.77
N LYS A 56 6.89 -6.97 1.92
CA LYS A 56 7.89 -7.46 2.87
C LYS A 56 7.16 -8.16 4.02
N ARG A 57 7.16 -9.49 4.00
CA ARG A 57 6.41 -10.31 4.97
C ARG A 57 6.80 -9.94 6.40
N GLY A 58 5.79 -9.65 7.23
CA GLY A 58 5.98 -9.23 8.62
C GLY A 58 6.43 -7.78 8.83
N GLN A 59 6.73 -7.04 7.76
CA GLN A 59 7.22 -5.65 7.87
C GLN A 59 6.27 -4.66 7.21
N GLY A 60 5.74 -4.95 6.01
CA GLY A 60 4.83 -4.03 5.32
C GLY A 60 4.93 -4.07 3.80
N TYR A 61 4.80 -2.89 3.18
CA TYR A 61 4.85 -2.69 1.73
C TYR A 61 5.95 -1.70 1.35
N MET A 62 6.50 -1.86 0.16
CA MET A 62 7.56 -1.00 -0.39
C MET A 62 7.29 -0.77 -1.87
N ILE A 63 7.60 0.44 -2.35
CA ILE A 63 7.66 0.80 -3.77
C ILE A 63 9.09 1.13 -4.14
#